data_AF-A0A2M6XRT7-F1
#
_entry.id   AF-A0A2M6XRT7-F1
#
_cell.length_a   1.000
_cell.length_b   1.000
_cell.length_c   1.000
_cell.angle_alpha   90.00
_cell.angle_beta   90.00
_cell.angle_gamma   90.00
#
_symmetry.space_group_name_H-M   'P 1'
#
loop_
_entity.id
_entity.type
_entity.pdbx_description
1 polymer ?
#
loop_
_entity_poly.entity_id
_entity_poly.type
_entity_poly.pdbx_seq_one_letter_code
_entity_poly.pdbx_strand_id
1 'polypeptide(L)'
;MLWHFLIKVIYFYIISFFLAVLEIQIEGPHGWAAKLPAWRPASGSKIDKLFRKISGQKELTGYHTALMIFLLLVFHLVFIWDWQWDIFAELELLSMFFLFTAVWDFSWFVLNPLFSLHDFGPNKVWWHKKWLGPAPVDYYFEVFASIALLLPEVLLNNWQDGIYKIAILLGVNLFLTAITVRIYPRAY
;
A
#
# COMPACT_ATOMS: atom_id res chain seq x y z
N MET A 1 -3.36 -5.18 24.46
CA MET A 1 -3.67 -4.34 23.28
C MET A 1 -2.63 -4.52 22.19
N LEU A 2 -1.34 -4.29 22.46
CA LEU A 2 -0.26 -4.47 21.48
C LEU A 2 -0.16 -5.86 20.83
N TRP A 3 -0.44 -6.95 21.56
CA TRP A 3 -0.44 -8.30 20.96
C TRP A 3 -1.50 -8.45 19.86
N HIS A 4 -2.71 -7.93 20.06
CA HIS A 4 -3.73 -7.93 19.01
C HIS A 4 -3.29 -7.07 17.82
N PHE A 5 -2.70 -5.91 18.07
CA PHE A 5 -2.18 -5.04 17.01
C PHE A 5 -1.07 -5.74 16.20
N LEU A 6 -0.13 -6.41 16.86
CA LEU A 6 0.90 -7.22 16.20
C LEU A 6 0.28 -8.30 15.30
N ILE A 7 -0.73 -9.03 15.79
CA ILE A 7 -1.45 -10.02 14.98
C ILE A 7 -2.08 -9.36 13.75
N LYS A 8 -2.75 -8.22 13.91
CA LYS A 8 -3.33 -7.48 12.78
C LYS A 8 -2.25 -7.10 11.76
N VAL A 9 -1.11 -6.59 12.21
CA VAL A 9 0.02 -6.21 11.33
C VAL A 9 0.53 -7.40 10.52
N ILE A 10 0.74 -8.55 11.15
CA ILE A 10 1.16 -9.78 10.46
C ILE A 10 0.07 -10.24 9.48
N TYR A 11 -1.19 -10.20 9.89
CA TYR A 11 -2.32 -10.60 9.07
C TYR A 11 -2.45 -9.75 7.80
N PHE A 12 -2.37 -8.43 7.91
CA PHE A 12 -2.41 -7.54 6.75
C PHE A 12 -1.16 -7.63 5.88
N TYR A 13 0.01 -7.95 6.45
CA TYR A 13 1.19 -8.29 5.66
C TYR A 13 0.92 -9.51 4.76
N ILE A 14 0.32 -10.58 5.31
CA ILE A 14 -0.05 -11.77 4.54
C ILE A 14 -1.03 -11.41 3.42
N ILE A 15 -2.04 -10.58 3.70
CA ILE A 15 -2.97 -10.09 2.67
C ILE A 15 -2.22 -9.33 1.58
N SER A 16 -1.29 -8.43 1.95
CA SER A 16 -0.53 -7.62 0.99
C SER A 16 0.32 -8.49 0.06
N PHE A 17 0.89 -9.57 0.60
CA PHE A 17 1.66 -10.55 -0.16
C PHE A 17 0.77 -11.27 -1.20
N PHE A 18 -0.38 -11.78 -0.78
CA PHE A 18 -1.28 -12.47 -1.72
C PHE A 18 -1.93 -11.52 -2.73
N LEU A 19 -2.17 -10.28 -2.33
CA LEU A 19 -2.68 -9.26 -3.23
C LEU A 19 -1.64 -8.89 -4.29
N ALA A 20 -0.36 -8.79 -3.93
CA ALA A 20 0.74 -8.64 -4.89
C ALA A 20 0.74 -9.79 -5.90
N VAL A 21 0.67 -11.03 -5.43
CA VAL A 21 0.61 -12.21 -6.32
C VAL A 21 -0.60 -12.15 -7.24
N LEU A 22 -1.78 -11.81 -6.72
CA LEU A 22 -3.00 -11.68 -7.51
C LEU A 22 -2.86 -10.61 -8.61
N GLU A 23 -2.35 -9.43 -8.25
CA GLU A 23 -2.15 -8.33 -9.17
C GLU A 23 -1.10 -8.66 -10.25
N ILE A 24 -0.02 -9.35 -9.91
CA ILE A 24 0.97 -9.82 -10.91
C ILE A 24 0.29 -10.69 -11.98
N GLN A 25 -0.58 -11.62 -11.57
CA GLN A 25 -1.30 -12.49 -12.51
C GLN A 25 -2.31 -11.73 -13.35
N ILE A 26 -2.98 -10.73 -12.76
CA ILE A 26 -3.96 -9.90 -13.46
C ILE A 26 -3.27 -9.00 -14.49
N GLU A 27 -2.22 -8.27 -14.11
CA GLU A 27 -1.57 -7.27 -14.97
C GLU A 27 -0.66 -7.88 -16.04
N GLY A 28 -0.11 -9.06 -15.77
CA GLY A 28 0.83 -9.74 -16.66
C GLY A 28 2.08 -8.89 -16.95
N PRO A 29 2.58 -8.86 -18.20
CA PRO A 29 3.88 -8.28 -18.53
C PRO A 29 3.89 -6.75 -18.70
N HIS A 30 2.75 -6.07 -18.50
CA HIS A 30 2.60 -4.69 -18.93
C HIS A 30 2.70 -3.66 -17.81
N GLY A 31 2.42 -4.08 -16.57
CA GLY A 31 2.37 -3.23 -15.39
C GLY A 31 1.24 -2.20 -15.42
N TRP A 32 0.81 -1.76 -14.24
CA TRP A 32 -0.14 -0.66 -14.05
C TRP A 32 -1.42 -0.80 -14.89
N ALA A 33 -1.93 -2.02 -15.00
CA ALA A 33 -3.10 -2.37 -15.80
C ALA A 33 -3.06 -1.86 -17.26
N ALA A 34 -1.88 -1.59 -17.84
CA ALA A 34 -1.75 -0.82 -19.07
C ALA A 34 -2.43 -1.46 -20.29
N LYS A 35 -2.53 -2.79 -20.30
CA LYS A 35 -3.21 -3.56 -21.35
C LYS A 35 -4.51 -4.23 -20.90
N LEU A 36 -4.93 -4.02 -19.65
CA LEU A 36 -6.21 -4.54 -19.20
C LEU A 36 -7.37 -3.84 -19.91
N PRO A 37 -8.47 -4.56 -20.21
CA PRO A 37 -9.70 -4.00 -20.77
C PRO A 37 -10.49 -3.20 -19.70
N ALA A 38 -9.79 -2.36 -18.93
CA ALA A 38 -10.34 -1.52 -17.90
C ALA A 38 -10.89 -0.20 -18.48
N TRP A 39 -11.99 0.28 -17.90
CA TRP A 39 -12.49 1.63 -18.14
C TRP A 39 -11.39 2.66 -17.85
N ARG A 40 -11.35 3.75 -18.62
CA ARG A 40 -10.43 4.88 -18.44
C ARG A 40 -11.20 6.18 -18.64
N PRO A 41 -10.94 7.24 -17.85
CA PRO A 41 -11.53 8.54 -18.13
C PRO A 41 -11.03 9.05 -19.48
N ALA A 42 -11.85 9.86 -20.17
CA ALA A 42 -11.43 10.50 -21.41
C ALA A 42 -10.18 11.37 -21.15
N SER A 43 -9.19 11.27 -22.02
CA SER A 43 -7.93 12.01 -21.91
C SER A 43 -8.20 13.52 -21.81
N GLY A 44 -7.61 14.18 -20.82
CA GLY A 44 -7.77 15.62 -20.61
C GLY A 44 -9.11 16.04 -19.98
N SER A 45 -9.99 15.08 -19.66
CA SER A 45 -11.19 15.33 -18.86
C SER A 45 -10.84 15.87 -17.47
N LYS A 46 -11.82 16.46 -16.78
CA LYS A 46 -11.63 16.97 -15.41
C LYS A 46 -11.19 15.87 -14.44
N ILE A 47 -11.74 14.66 -14.59
CA ILE A 47 -11.42 13.49 -13.76
C ILE A 47 -9.98 13.06 -13.99
N ASP A 48 -9.57 12.91 -15.26
CA ASP A 48 -8.19 12.54 -15.62
C ASP A 48 -7.17 13.55 -15.07
N LYS A 49 -7.43 14.85 -15.25
CA LYS A 49 -6.56 15.93 -14.74
C LYS A 49 -6.46 15.93 -13.21
N LEU A 50 -7.61 15.79 -12.52
CA LEU A 50 -7.64 15.79 -11.07
C LEU A 50 -6.88 14.57 -10.52
N PHE A 51 -7.14 13.39 -11.07
CA PHE A 51 -6.48 12.17 -10.62
C PHE A 51 -4.97 12.25 -10.81
N ARG A 52 -4.49 12.63 -12.01
CA ARG A 52 -3.05 12.78 -12.28
C ARG A 52 -2.37 13.76 -11.33
N LYS A 53 -3.07 14.81 -10.88
CA LYS A 53 -2.53 15.76 -9.92
C LYS A 53 -2.27 15.11 -8.55
N ILE A 54 -3.18 14.25 -8.08
CA ILE A 54 -3.10 13.62 -6.76
C ILE A 54 -2.28 12.32 -6.76
N SER A 55 -2.25 11.58 -7.87
CA SER A 55 -1.62 10.25 -7.97
C SER A 55 -0.17 10.29 -8.48
N GLY A 56 0.48 11.46 -8.50
CA GLY A 56 1.83 11.57 -9.05
C GLY A 56 1.90 11.35 -10.56
N GLN A 57 0.86 11.75 -11.29
CA GLN A 57 0.68 11.65 -12.75
C GLN A 57 0.40 10.24 -13.29
N LYS A 58 0.08 9.28 -12.41
CA LYS A 58 -0.35 7.93 -12.81
C LYS A 58 -1.66 7.98 -13.59
N GLU A 59 -1.82 7.04 -14.52
CA GLU A 59 -3.07 6.88 -15.27
C GLU A 59 -4.15 6.25 -14.41
N LEU A 60 -5.34 6.84 -14.40
CA LEU A 60 -6.51 6.25 -13.74
C LEU A 60 -7.07 5.12 -14.59
N THR A 61 -7.23 3.94 -14.01
CA THR A 61 -7.97 2.85 -14.63
C THR A 61 -9.11 2.42 -13.70
N GLY A 62 -10.21 1.94 -14.28
CA GLY A 62 -11.34 1.38 -13.54
C GLY A 62 -10.92 0.19 -12.68
N TYR A 63 -9.87 -0.53 -13.08
CA TYR A 63 -9.23 -1.57 -12.26
C TYR A 63 -8.71 -1.00 -10.94
N HIS A 64 -7.82 0.00 -10.98
CA HIS A 64 -7.27 0.58 -9.76
C HIS A 64 -8.36 1.28 -8.92
N THR A 65 -9.32 1.95 -9.55
CA THR A 65 -10.45 2.57 -8.82
C THR A 65 -11.26 1.53 -8.07
N ALA A 66 -11.68 0.46 -8.76
CA ALA A 66 -12.50 -0.59 -8.15
C ALA A 66 -11.72 -1.32 -7.06
N LEU A 67 -10.45 -1.66 -7.32
CA LEU A 67 -9.59 -2.34 -6.36
C LEU A 67 -9.38 -1.49 -5.11
N MET A 68 -9.08 -0.20 -5.25
CA MET A 68 -8.82 0.67 -4.11
C MET A 68 -10.08 0.93 -3.27
N ILE A 69 -11.23 1.12 -3.91
CA ILE A 69 -12.53 1.21 -3.20
C ILE A 69 -12.84 -0.11 -2.48
N PHE A 70 -12.65 -1.25 -3.16
CA PHE A 70 -12.88 -2.57 -2.59
C PHE A 70 -12.02 -2.80 -1.34
N LEU A 71 -10.72 -2.50 -1.41
CA LEU A 71 -9.81 -2.63 -0.27
C LEU A 71 -10.22 -1.72 0.89
N LEU A 72 -10.58 -0.46 0.62
CA LEU A 72 -11.10 0.43 1.66
C LEU A 72 -12.35 -0.17 2.32
N LEU A 73 -13.32 -0.64 1.53
CA LEU A 73 -14.53 -1.26 2.07
C LEU A 73 -14.24 -2.51 2.91
N VAL A 74 -13.32 -3.37 2.45
CA VAL A 74 -12.92 -4.59 3.19
C VAL A 74 -12.20 -4.23 4.49
N PHE A 75 -11.31 -3.24 4.49
CA PHE A 75 -10.66 -2.76 5.72
C PHE A 75 -11.70 -2.27 6.72
N HIS A 76 -12.64 -1.42 6.30
CA HIS A 76 -13.66 -0.84 7.17
C HIS A 76 -14.78 -1.82 7.54
N LEU A 77 -14.78 -3.04 7.00
CA LEU A 77 -15.79 -4.05 7.33
C LEU A 77 -15.85 -4.31 8.85
N VAL A 78 -14.72 -4.20 9.56
CA VAL A 78 -14.66 -4.38 11.02
C VAL A 78 -15.57 -3.42 11.78
N PHE A 79 -15.70 -2.17 11.33
CA PHE A 79 -16.58 -1.18 11.98
C PHE A 79 -18.05 -1.45 11.70
N ILE A 80 -18.35 -2.00 10.53
CA ILE A 80 -19.72 -2.37 10.15
C ILE A 80 -20.14 -3.69 10.82
N TRP A 81 -19.20 -4.61 11.03
CA TRP A 81 -19.49 -5.91 11.62
C TRP A 81 -19.87 -5.79 13.10
N ASP A 82 -19.11 -5.01 13.87
CA ASP A 82 -19.33 -4.83 15.31
C ASP A 82 -20.11 -3.55 15.66
N TRP A 83 -20.45 -2.70 14.66
CA TRP A 83 -21.11 -1.40 14.83
C TRP A 83 -20.44 -0.49 15.87
N GLN A 84 -19.13 -0.63 16.05
CA GLN A 84 -18.31 0.22 16.91
C GLN A 84 -17.38 1.04 16.03
N TRP A 85 -17.54 2.36 16.09
CA TRP A 85 -16.66 3.30 15.40
C TRP A 85 -16.10 4.29 16.40
N ASP A 86 -14.78 4.24 16.57
CA ASP A 86 -14.02 5.21 17.35
C ASP A 86 -13.00 5.90 16.45
N ILE A 87 -12.70 7.17 16.74
CA ILE A 87 -11.79 7.97 15.92
C ILE A 87 -10.35 7.45 15.99
N PHE A 88 -9.88 6.95 17.14
CA PHE A 88 -8.54 6.37 17.23
C PHE A 88 -8.48 5.03 16.50
N ALA A 89 -9.57 4.25 16.53
CA ALA A 89 -9.66 3.02 15.73
C ALA A 89 -9.65 3.30 14.22
N GLU A 90 -10.36 4.33 13.75
CA GLU A 90 -10.33 4.80 12.35
C GLU A 90 -8.91 5.20 11.94
N LEU A 91 -8.24 6.00 12.76
CA LEU A 91 -6.88 6.45 12.51
C LEU A 91 -5.86 5.29 12.51
N GLU A 92 -6.02 4.32 13.42
CA GLU A 92 -5.22 3.08 13.44
C GLU A 92 -5.42 2.29 12.14
N LEU A 93 -6.67 2.12 11.71
CA LEU A 93 -7.00 1.40 10.49
C LEU A 93 -6.43 2.09 9.24
N LEU A 94 -6.61 3.41 9.12
CA LEU A 94 -6.06 4.17 8.01
C LEU A 94 -4.52 4.18 8.03
N SER A 95 -3.91 4.23 9.21
CA SER A 95 -2.45 4.10 9.36
C SER A 95 -1.95 2.78 8.78
N MET A 96 -2.62 1.68 9.13
CA MET A 96 -2.31 0.37 8.60
C MET A 96 -2.57 0.28 7.10
N PHE A 97 -3.65 0.90 6.62
CA PHE A 97 -4.00 0.92 5.19
C PHE A 97 -2.92 1.61 4.34
N PHE A 98 -2.41 2.77 4.76
CA PHE A 98 -1.34 3.45 4.02
C PHE A 98 -0.05 2.65 3.98
N LEU A 99 0.36 2.02 5.09
CA LEU A 99 1.55 1.17 5.04
C LEU A 99 1.28 -0.11 4.23
N PHE A 100 0.06 -0.64 4.30
CA PHE A 100 -0.35 -1.79 3.50
C PHE A 100 -0.23 -1.51 2.00
N THR A 101 -0.63 -0.33 1.50
CA THR A 101 -0.49 -0.02 0.07
C THR A 101 0.98 0.03 -0.35
N ALA A 102 1.84 0.63 0.47
CA ALA A 102 3.29 0.66 0.21
C ALA A 102 3.91 -0.75 0.20
N VAL A 103 3.57 -1.58 1.19
CA VAL A 103 4.11 -2.94 1.33
C VAL A 103 3.60 -3.85 0.23
N TRP A 104 2.31 -3.74 -0.13
CA TRP A 104 1.72 -4.47 -1.26
C TRP A 104 2.41 -4.11 -2.57
N ASP A 105 2.49 -2.82 -2.91
CA ASP A 105 3.12 -2.33 -4.15
C ASP A 105 4.60 -2.73 -4.19
N PHE A 106 5.33 -2.63 -3.07
CA PHE A 106 6.71 -3.09 -3.03
C PHE A 106 6.82 -4.61 -3.22
N SER A 107 5.96 -5.38 -2.54
CA SER A 107 5.91 -6.84 -2.67
C SER A 107 5.61 -7.27 -4.10
N TRP A 108 4.86 -6.47 -4.85
CA TRP A 108 4.67 -6.67 -6.28
C TRP A 108 6.03 -6.71 -7.00
N PHE A 109 6.93 -5.76 -6.78
CA PHE A 109 8.28 -5.77 -7.39
C PHE A 109 9.20 -6.87 -6.85
N VAL A 110 9.02 -7.29 -5.60
CA VAL A 110 9.78 -8.40 -5.01
C VAL A 110 9.42 -9.72 -5.70
N LEU A 111 8.13 -9.93 -5.96
CA LEU A 111 7.58 -11.19 -6.43
C LEU A 111 7.43 -11.26 -7.96
N ASN A 112 7.37 -10.11 -8.65
CA ASN A 112 7.13 -10.05 -10.08
C ASN A 112 8.41 -10.42 -10.88
N PRO A 113 8.40 -11.53 -11.65
CA PRO A 113 9.55 -11.93 -12.45
C PRO A 113 9.88 -10.95 -13.59
N LEU A 114 8.91 -10.16 -14.06
CA LEU A 114 9.06 -9.24 -15.20
C LEU A 114 9.41 -7.82 -14.78
N PHE A 115 9.19 -7.48 -13.51
CA PHE A 115 9.49 -6.18 -12.90
C PHE A 115 10.21 -6.39 -11.58
N SER A 116 11.31 -7.13 -11.64
CA SER A 116 12.09 -7.48 -10.44
C SER A 116 12.68 -6.24 -9.76
N LEU A 117 13.16 -6.39 -8.52
CA LEU A 117 13.89 -5.33 -7.81
C LEU A 117 15.13 -4.79 -8.57
N HIS A 118 15.70 -5.53 -9.52
CA HIS A 118 16.78 -5.01 -10.37
C HIS A 118 16.27 -3.92 -11.33
N ASP A 119 15.04 -4.06 -11.79
CA ASP A 119 14.36 -3.10 -12.66
C ASP A 119 13.61 -2.02 -11.86
N PHE A 120 13.68 -2.03 -10.53
CA PHE A 120 13.02 -1.03 -9.69
C PHE A 120 13.69 0.33 -9.81
N GLY A 121 13.20 1.14 -10.74
CA GLY A 121 13.71 2.47 -11.00
C GLY A 121 12.91 3.21 -12.06
N PRO A 122 13.15 4.53 -12.22
CA PRO A 122 12.35 5.42 -13.07
C PRO A 122 12.34 5.01 -14.55
N ASN A 123 13.35 4.27 -15.02
CA ASN A 123 13.47 3.85 -16.41
C ASN A 123 12.49 2.74 -16.80
N LYS A 124 12.16 1.85 -15.86
CA LYS A 124 11.34 0.64 -16.11
C LYS A 124 9.94 0.78 -15.50
N VAL A 125 9.86 1.44 -14.36
CA VAL A 125 8.62 1.67 -13.61
C VAL A 125 8.02 3.01 -14.05
N TRP A 126 7.57 3.06 -15.30
CA TRP A 126 7.20 4.29 -16.00
C TRP A 126 5.97 4.99 -15.42
N TRP A 127 5.13 4.30 -14.63
CA TRP A 127 3.94 4.88 -14.03
C TRP A 127 4.27 5.78 -12.84
N HIS A 128 5.34 5.50 -12.07
CA HIS A 128 5.83 6.41 -11.03
C HIS A 128 6.68 7.52 -11.65
N LYS A 129 6.15 8.74 -11.73
CA LYS A 129 6.84 9.87 -12.38
C LYS A 129 7.83 10.61 -11.48
N LYS A 130 7.67 10.51 -10.15
CA LYS A 130 8.50 11.24 -9.19
C LYS A 130 9.21 10.24 -8.28
N TRP A 131 10.54 10.36 -8.24
CA TRP A 131 11.42 9.51 -7.44
C TRP A 131 12.24 10.39 -6.51
N LEU A 132 12.50 9.88 -5.31
CA LEU A 132 13.39 10.50 -4.35
C LEU A 132 14.37 9.42 -3.88
N GLY A 133 15.61 9.47 -4.36
CA GLY A 133 16.59 8.42 -4.07
C GLY A 133 16.16 7.05 -4.64
N PRO A 134 16.13 5.97 -3.83
CA PRO A 134 15.90 4.61 -4.31
C PRO A 134 14.43 4.25 -4.56
N ALA A 135 13.45 5.10 -4.18
CA ALA A 135 12.04 4.76 -4.25
C ALA A 135 11.17 5.90 -4.83
N PRO A 136 9.96 5.59 -5.32
CA PRO A 136 8.98 6.61 -5.69
C PRO A 136 8.60 7.50 -4.51
N VAL A 137 8.29 8.77 -4.78
CA VAL A 137 7.81 9.72 -3.74
C VAL A 137 6.55 9.19 -3.02
N ASP A 138 5.73 8.41 -3.71
CA ASP A 138 4.51 7.81 -3.17
C ASP A 138 4.80 6.96 -1.92
N TYR A 139 5.89 6.20 -1.91
CA TYR A 139 6.25 5.31 -0.80
C TYR A 139 6.59 6.11 0.47
N TYR A 140 7.34 7.20 0.30
CA TYR A 140 7.65 8.10 1.41
C TYR A 140 6.39 8.76 1.96
N PHE A 141 5.46 9.13 1.09
CA PHE A 141 4.18 9.70 1.49
C PHE A 141 3.34 8.67 2.27
N GLU A 142 3.24 7.43 1.79
CA GLU A 142 2.48 6.36 2.43
C GLU A 142 3.03 6.01 3.82
N VAL A 143 4.35 5.85 3.94
CA VAL A 143 5.01 5.62 5.24
C VAL A 143 4.81 6.82 6.18
N PHE A 144 4.97 8.04 5.67
CA PHE A 144 4.75 9.25 6.47
C PHE A 144 3.29 9.36 6.93
N ALA A 145 2.32 9.15 6.04
CA ALA A 145 0.90 9.17 6.35
C ALA A 145 0.55 8.11 7.40
N SER A 146 1.10 6.90 7.26
CA SER A 146 0.94 5.83 8.24
C SER A 146 1.40 6.26 9.65
N ILE A 147 2.60 6.85 9.77
CA ILE A 147 3.11 7.35 11.06
C ILE A 147 2.24 8.51 11.57
N ALA A 148 1.94 9.48 10.70
CA ALA A 148 1.20 10.68 11.05
C ALA A 148 -0.18 10.38 11.63
N LEU A 149 -0.86 9.35 11.11
CA LEU A 149 -2.17 8.92 11.57
C LEU A 149 -2.15 8.28 12.97
N LEU A 150 -1.02 7.74 13.44
CA LEU A 150 -0.87 7.25 14.82
C LEU A 150 -0.42 8.33 15.81
N LEU A 151 0.01 9.51 15.33
CA LEU A 151 0.45 10.60 16.23
C LEU A 151 -0.65 11.09 17.19
N PRO A 152 -1.94 11.21 16.80
CA PRO A 152 -2.99 11.57 17.76
C PRO A 152 -3.06 10.61 18.95
N GLU A 153 -2.89 9.30 18.74
CA GLU A 153 -2.86 8.33 19.83
C GLU A 153 -1.66 8.56 20.75
N VAL A 154 -0.48 8.85 20.17
CA VAL A 154 0.73 9.16 20.93
C VAL A 154 0.54 10.42 21.78
N LEU A 155 -0.05 11.47 21.20
CA LEU A 155 -0.11 12.79 21.80
C LEU A 155 -1.29 12.97 22.76
N LEU A 156 -2.41 12.27 22.53
CA LEU A 156 -3.69 12.57 23.18
C LEU A 156 -4.30 11.40 23.98
N ASN A 157 -3.89 10.15 23.74
CA ASN A 157 -4.49 8.97 24.37
C ASN A 157 -3.48 8.22 25.26
N ASN A 158 -2.50 7.55 24.64
CA ASN A 158 -1.48 6.80 25.36
C ASN A 158 -0.18 6.81 24.56
N TRP A 159 0.76 7.63 25.01
CA TRP A 159 2.03 7.83 24.31
C TRP A 159 2.86 6.55 24.17
N GLN A 160 2.85 5.68 25.18
CA GLN A 160 3.59 4.42 25.13
C GLN A 160 2.99 3.49 24.10
N ASP A 161 1.67 3.28 24.16
CA ASP A 161 0.97 2.38 23.24
C ASP A 161 1.10 2.87 21.79
N GLY A 162 0.91 4.17 21.54
CA GLY A 162 1.08 4.76 20.21
C GLY A 162 2.51 4.60 19.65
N ILE A 163 3.55 4.82 20.47
CA ILE A 163 4.95 4.61 20.04
C ILE A 163 5.21 3.14 19.73
N TYR A 164 4.73 2.23 20.59
CA TYR A 164 4.88 0.80 20.36
C TYR A 164 4.12 0.33 19.12
N LYS A 165 2.93 0.85 18.83
CA LYS A 165 2.21 0.58 17.59
C LYS A 165 3.00 1.03 16.37
N ILE A 166 3.56 2.24 16.36
CA ILE A 166 4.41 2.71 15.27
C ILE A 166 5.62 1.77 15.09
N ALA A 167 6.29 1.41 16.18
CA ALA A 167 7.46 0.54 16.14
C ALA A 167 7.12 -0.87 15.64
N ILE A 168 5.99 -1.45 16.09
CA ILE A 168 5.49 -2.76 15.63
C ILE A 168 5.12 -2.68 14.15
N LEU A 169 4.34 -1.68 13.76
CA LEU A 169 3.83 -1.52 12.40
C LEU A 169 4.97 -1.42 11.40
N LEU A 170 5.96 -0.54 11.65
CA LEU A 170 7.11 -0.38 10.77
C LEU A 170 8.10 -1.53 10.88
N GLY A 171 8.46 -1.94 12.10
CA GLY A 171 9.49 -2.94 12.34
C GLY A 171 9.11 -4.32 11.84
N VAL A 172 7.87 -4.75 12.06
CA VAL A 172 7.39 -6.06 11.59
C VAL A 172 7.26 -6.08 10.07
N ASN A 173 6.67 -5.05 9.45
CA ASN A 173 6.58 -4.99 7.98
C ASN A 173 7.97 -4.95 7.33
N LEU A 174 8.91 -4.18 7.89
CA LEU A 174 10.29 -4.15 7.40
C LEU A 174 10.95 -5.53 7.52
N PHE A 175 10.81 -6.18 8.67
CA PHE A 175 11.38 -7.51 8.92
C PHE A 175 10.81 -8.56 7.97
N LEU A 176 9.48 -8.64 7.86
CA LEU A 176 8.82 -9.60 6.97
C LEU A 176 9.14 -9.32 5.50
N THR A 177 9.16 -8.05 5.08
CA THR A 177 9.59 -7.67 3.73
C THR A 177 11.03 -8.10 3.46
N ALA A 178 11.95 -7.87 4.40
CA ALA A 178 13.34 -8.30 4.26
C ALA A 178 13.46 -9.84 4.15
N ILE A 179 12.64 -10.59 4.91
CA ILE A 179 12.55 -12.04 4.79
C ILE A 179 12.06 -12.43 3.39
N THR A 180 10.99 -11.80 2.90
CA THR A 180 10.44 -12.11 1.57
C THR A 180 11.46 -11.86 0.46
N VAL A 181 12.17 -10.73 0.51
CA VAL A 181 13.28 -10.42 -0.40
C VAL A 181 14.41 -11.46 -0.30
N ARG A 182 14.72 -11.95 0.90
CA ARG A 182 15.80 -12.91 1.12
C ARG A 182 15.44 -14.33 0.69
N ILE A 183 14.18 -14.74 0.91
CA ILE A 183 13.67 -16.08 0.63
C ILE A 183 13.35 -16.24 -0.84
N TYR A 184 12.76 -15.25 -1.50
CA TYR A 184 12.41 -15.32 -2.92
C TYR A 184 13.65 -14.97 -3.76
N PRO A 185 14.49 -15.95 -4.11
CA PRO A 185 15.78 -15.69 -4.71
C PRO A 185 15.51 -15.63 -6.21
N ARG A 186 15.21 -14.43 -6.72
CA ARG A 186 15.10 -14.08 -8.15
C ARG A 186 14.54 -15.22 -9.03
N ALA A 187 13.31 -15.10 -9.50
CA ALA A 187 13.02 -15.67 -10.81
C ALA A 187 13.98 -14.94 -11.79
N TYR A 188 15.11 -15.59 -12.10
CA TYR A 188 16.18 -15.04 -12.93
C TYR A 188 15.67 -14.72 -14.33
#